data_AF-A0A3B9GL97-F1
#
_entry.id   AF-A0A3B9GL97-F1
#
_cell.length_a   1.000
_cell.length_b   1.000
_cell.length_c   1.000
_cell.angle_alpha   90.00
_cell.angle_beta   90.00
_cell.angle_gamma   90.00
#
_symmetry.space_group_name_H-M   'P 1'
#
loop_
_entity.id
_entity.type
_entity.pdbx_description
1 polymer ?
#
loop_
_entity_poly.entity_id
_entity_poly.type
_entity_poly.pdbx_seq_one_letter_code
_entity_poly.pdbx_strand_id
1 'polypeptide(L)'
;MGREAKVYDYKRDRVQDTLVGALRKRKGEASVADLVAFTGLPKHQVESELPAVADEYSGRLKVTESGEILYSFPRGFTSRYRGLGPGLKKFWKGTKRFALALASYLFKAWIMVMLVGYFVLFVALIVLAVVASFAASASDRNGRSRSRSGGGLGLAGRLIDLFVRIWFYNELFKSPGQRRYEVDSRSRKRENRRPLHKAIFSFVFGESDPNAAHDEVEKRAFIALARAKKGIVLLEDFMAVTGLSPAAAETAINRYLYEFEGSPEVSDGGTVYYRFPALLRRAQGDAAGASDSPFKRLRPFSANDKKANAWYVGINAFNLVLGGYFLFSAASYGFISERAVTGASYLYYFVLRVFYEFMGAGALSFISVGLGMVPLAFSVLFWLVPLIRSLRLKQENERIKEGNLRRVLYAQAVASPAMVRVPELSSLPEPARPASRALPERALEELAAYEGGEPAADGKAWRLAELERKARDAESLRAAVRPEDYRLGGVAFDSDAPGDA
;
A
#
# COMPACT_ATOMS: atom_id res chain seq x y z
N MET A 1 38.01 31.05 37.15
CA MET A 1 38.05 29.70 36.56
C MET A 1 36.68 29.40 35.98
N GLY A 2 36.52 29.49 34.65
CA GLY A 2 35.25 29.17 34.00
C GLY A 2 34.99 27.67 34.12
N ARG A 3 33.75 27.28 34.46
CA ARG A 3 33.33 25.88 34.50
C ARG A 3 33.68 25.23 33.16
N GLU A 4 34.60 24.28 33.16
CA GLU A 4 34.83 23.43 31.99
C GLU A 4 33.50 22.79 31.59
N ALA A 5 33.06 23.09 30.37
CA ALA A 5 31.85 22.47 29.84
C ALA A 5 32.10 20.97 29.72
N LYS A 6 31.24 20.17 30.35
CA LYS A 6 31.33 18.71 30.25
C LYS A 6 31.26 18.32 28.77
N VAL A 7 32.23 17.52 28.31
CA VAL A 7 32.34 17.08 26.90
C VAL A 7 31.05 16.42 26.39
N TYR A 8 30.27 15.81 27.29
CA TYR A 8 29.02 15.11 27.01
C TYR A 8 27.76 15.98 27.09
N ASP A 9 27.85 17.21 27.61
CA ASP A 9 26.72 18.14 27.72
C ASP A 9 26.82 19.22 26.64
N TYR A 10 26.25 18.93 25.47
CA TYR A 10 26.30 19.80 24.30
C TYR A 10 24.97 19.90 23.57
N LYS A 11 24.77 21.04 22.89
CA LYS A 11 23.61 21.26 22.02
C LYS A 11 23.84 20.55 20.68
N ARG A 12 23.18 19.41 20.48
CA ARG A 12 23.27 18.58 19.28
C ARG A 12 23.09 19.38 17.98
N ASP A 13 22.06 20.22 17.90
CA ASP A 13 21.78 21.03 16.70
C ASP A 13 22.96 21.93 16.32
N ARG A 14 23.64 22.54 17.31
CA ARG A 14 24.78 23.43 17.05
C ARG A 14 25.99 22.65 16.51
N VAL A 15 26.21 21.45 17.03
CA VAL A 15 27.28 20.55 16.56
C VAL A 15 26.99 20.13 15.12
N GLN A 16 25.77 19.70 14.82
CA GLN A 16 25.33 19.32 13.49
C GLN A 16 25.47 20.49 12.48
N ASP A 17 25.04 21.70 12.82
CA ASP A 17 25.19 22.89 11.98
C ASP A 17 26.66 23.22 11.69
N THR A 18 27.52 23.05 12.70
CA THR A 18 28.97 23.28 12.57
C THR A 18 29.62 22.25 11.64
N LEU A 19 29.25 20.98 11.78
CA LEU A 19 29.69 19.89 10.90
C LEU A 19 29.26 20.14 9.45
N VAL A 20 28.00 20.51 9.22
CA VAL A 20 27.47 20.86 7.88
C VAL A 20 28.24 22.04 7.29
N GLY A 21 28.50 23.07 8.10
CA GLY A 21 29.30 24.23 7.69
C GLY A 21 30.72 23.86 7.25
N ALA A 22 31.40 22.98 8.00
CA ALA A 22 32.72 22.49 7.66
C ALA A 22 32.72 21.66 6.37
N LEU A 23 31.78 20.71 6.25
CA LEU A 23 31.64 19.86 5.07
C LEU A 23 31.34 20.68 3.80
N ARG A 24 30.50 21.73 3.89
CA ARG A 24 30.21 22.63 2.77
C ARG A 24 31.46 23.36 2.25
N LYS A 25 32.36 23.77 3.15
CA LYS A 25 33.60 24.46 2.79
C LYS A 25 34.64 23.54 2.12
N ARG A 26 34.52 22.22 2.29
CA ARG A 26 35.49 21.21 1.84
C ARG A 26 34.92 20.25 0.81
N LYS A 27 34.10 20.77 -0.12
CA LYS A 27 33.52 20.01 -1.25
C LYS A 27 32.68 18.79 -0.82
N GLY A 28 32.24 18.71 0.43
CA GLY A 28 31.37 17.66 0.93
C GLY A 28 32.05 16.31 1.14
N GLU A 29 33.38 16.25 1.29
CA GLU A 29 34.10 15.02 1.66
C GLU A 29 35.04 15.26 2.84
N ALA A 30 34.90 14.48 3.91
CA ALA A 30 35.77 14.57 5.08
C ALA A 30 35.77 13.30 5.93
N SER A 31 36.90 12.99 6.56
CA SER A 31 37.00 11.96 7.61
C SER A 31 36.60 12.52 8.97
N VAL A 32 36.43 11.65 9.97
CA VAL A 32 36.20 12.10 11.37
C VAL A 32 37.38 12.94 11.86
N ALA A 33 38.62 12.56 11.53
CA ALA A 33 39.82 13.29 11.93
C ALA A 33 39.87 14.69 11.30
N ASP A 34 39.53 14.79 10.01
CA ASP A 34 39.42 16.06 9.31
C ASP A 34 38.36 16.97 9.95
N LEU A 35 37.19 16.41 10.28
CA LEU A 35 36.11 17.18 10.90
C LEU A 35 36.49 17.68 12.29
N VAL A 36 37.19 16.88 13.10
CA VAL A 36 37.75 17.31 14.38
C VAL A 36 38.75 18.45 14.16
N ALA A 37 39.67 18.31 13.20
CA ALA A 37 40.68 19.32 12.88
C ALA A 37 40.05 20.63 12.37
N PHE A 38 38.99 20.56 11.56
CA PHE A 38 38.36 21.74 10.97
C PHE A 38 37.41 22.47 11.90
N THR A 39 36.76 21.76 12.81
CA THR A 39 35.72 22.33 13.68
C THR A 39 36.22 22.59 15.09
N GLY A 40 37.31 21.95 15.52
CA GLY A 40 37.78 21.95 16.90
C GLY A 40 36.83 21.22 17.87
N LEU A 41 35.85 20.48 17.35
CA LEU A 41 34.89 19.73 18.17
C LEU A 41 35.55 18.49 18.78
N PRO A 42 35.20 18.10 20.02
CA PRO A 42 35.66 16.85 20.60
C PRO A 42 35.27 15.66 19.73
N LYS A 43 36.20 14.71 19.55
CA LYS A 43 36.02 13.52 18.71
C LYS A 43 34.68 12.80 18.97
N HIS A 44 34.33 12.62 20.23
CA HIS A 44 33.07 11.97 20.62
C HIS A 44 31.82 12.69 20.09
N GLN A 45 31.80 14.04 20.06
CA GLN A 45 30.66 14.80 19.53
C GLN A 45 30.56 14.65 18.01
N VAL A 46 31.70 14.62 17.32
CA VAL A 46 31.74 14.39 15.87
C VAL A 46 31.23 12.97 15.56
N GLU A 47 31.75 11.94 16.23
CA GLU A 47 31.35 10.56 16.01
C GLU A 47 29.86 10.30 16.31
N SER A 48 29.32 10.95 17.34
CA SER A 48 27.92 10.76 17.76
C SER A 48 26.92 11.47 16.83
N GLU A 49 27.26 12.65 16.31
CA GLU A 49 26.32 13.46 15.53
C GLU A 49 26.48 13.31 14.00
N LEU A 50 27.64 12.87 13.52
CA LEU A 50 27.90 12.72 12.09
C LEU A 50 26.95 11.72 11.39
N PRO A 51 26.54 10.59 12.00
CA PRO A 51 25.49 9.72 11.43
C PRO A 51 24.15 10.44 11.24
N ALA A 52 23.76 11.33 12.16
CA ALA A 52 22.53 12.12 12.04
C ALA A 52 22.60 13.10 10.86
N VAL A 53 23.75 13.78 10.71
CA VAL A 53 24.02 14.66 9.56
C VAL A 53 24.00 13.85 8.26
N ALA A 54 24.58 12.65 8.25
CA ALA A 54 24.57 11.76 7.09
C ALA A 54 23.15 11.32 6.70
N ASP A 55 22.28 10.98 7.65
CA ASP A 55 20.87 10.66 7.37
C ASP A 55 20.08 11.89 6.85
N GLU A 56 20.27 13.06 7.47
CA GLU A 56 19.54 14.28 7.09
C GLU A 56 19.89 14.75 5.67
N TYR A 57 21.17 14.66 5.28
CA TYR A 57 21.67 15.19 4.00
C TYR A 57 22.03 14.10 2.98
N SER A 58 21.63 12.85 3.21
CA SER A 58 21.87 11.71 2.29
C SER A 58 23.36 11.48 1.98
N GLY A 59 24.20 11.47 3.02
CA GLY A 59 25.61 11.12 2.91
C GLY A 59 25.82 9.64 2.60
N ARG A 60 26.97 9.34 1.97
CA ARG A 60 27.46 7.97 1.74
C ARG A 60 28.87 7.81 2.30
N LEU A 61 29.27 6.58 2.60
CA LEU A 61 30.58 6.27 3.16
C LEU A 61 31.52 5.79 2.04
N LYS A 62 32.78 6.21 2.11
CA LYS A 62 33.90 5.71 1.29
C LYS A 62 35.01 5.25 2.23
N VAL A 63 35.87 4.36 1.74
CA VAL A 63 37.07 3.92 2.47
C VAL A 63 38.30 4.32 1.68
N THR A 64 39.31 4.84 2.37
CA THR A 64 40.62 5.16 1.80
C THR A 64 41.49 3.90 1.70
N GLU A 65 42.60 3.95 0.95
CA GLU A 65 43.57 2.86 0.91
C GLU A 65 44.19 2.55 2.28
N SER A 66 44.21 3.52 3.20
CA SER A 66 44.65 3.35 4.59
C SER A 66 43.60 2.72 5.51
N GLY A 67 42.39 2.46 5.03
CA GLY A 67 41.27 1.91 5.84
C GLY A 67 40.48 2.96 6.61
N GLU A 68 40.68 4.26 6.35
CA GLU A 68 39.92 5.33 7.00
C GLU A 68 38.57 5.57 6.31
N ILE A 69 37.54 5.88 7.11
CA ILE A 69 36.18 6.13 6.62
C ILE A 69 36.03 7.62 6.27
N LEU A 70 35.69 7.89 5.01
CA LEU A 70 35.40 9.20 4.47
C LEU A 70 33.89 9.36 4.23
N TYR A 71 33.29 10.38 4.83
CA TYR A 71 31.90 10.75 4.56
C TYR A 71 31.85 11.61 3.29
N SER A 72 31.01 11.23 2.32
CA SER A 72 30.87 11.91 1.03
C SER A 72 29.42 12.33 0.78
N PHE A 73 29.23 13.59 0.38
CA PHE A 73 27.91 14.21 0.15
C PHE A 73 27.77 14.69 -1.32
N PRO A 74 27.69 13.77 -2.31
CA PRO A 74 27.72 14.12 -3.72
C PRO A 74 26.50 14.92 -4.20
N ARG A 75 25.38 14.85 -3.48
CA ARG A 75 24.13 15.57 -3.79
C ARG A 75 23.99 16.90 -3.02
N GLY A 76 25.06 17.32 -2.33
CA GLY A 76 25.06 18.53 -1.50
C GLY A 76 24.28 18.38 -0.20
N PHE A 77 23.84 19.51 0.37
CA PHE A 77 23.26 19.61 1.72
C PHE A 77 21.79 20.04 1.70
N THR A 78 20.97 19.33 0.92
CA THR A 78 19.50 19.50 0.95
C THR A 78 18.91 18.64 2.05
N SER A 79 18.30 19.26 3.07
CA SER A 79 17.76 18.52 4.22
C SER A 79 16.53 17.70 3.83
N ARG A 80 16.50 16.43 4.22
CA ARG A 80 15.36 15.54 4.08
C ARG A 80 14.20 15.89 5.02
N TYR A 81 14.49 16.55 6.15
CA TYR A 81 13.55 16.72 7.27
C TYR A 81 13.17 18.18 7.57
N ARG A 82 14.05 19.15 7.24
CA ARG A 82 13.88 20.58 7.52
C ARG A 82 13.71 21.38 6.22
N GLY A 83 12.73 22.29 6.16
CA GLY A 83 12.46 23.17 5.01
C GLY A 83 10.98 23.51 4.79
N LEU A 84 10.69 24.45 3.88
CA LEU A 84 9.33 24.90 3.54
C LEU A 84 8.45 23.75 3.00
N GLY A 85 9.02 22.82 2.23
CA GLY A 85 8.31 21.65 1.69
C GLY A 85 7.84 20.64 2.76
N PRO A 86 8.74 20.11 3.61
CA PRO A 86 8.37 19.19 4.69
C PRO A 86 7.37 19.77 5.71
N GLY A 87 7.51 21.06 6.05
CA GLY A 87 6.57 21.77 6.94
C GLY A 87 5.17 21.90 6.35
N LEU A 88 5.08 22.33 5.09
CA LEU A 88 3.80 22.43 4.38
C LEU A 88 3.14 21.05 4.20
N LYS A 89 3.94 20.00 3.93
CA LYS A 89 3.47 18.61 3.82
C LYS A 89 2.94 18.07 5.14
N LYS A 90 3.55 18.42 6.29
CA LYS A 90 3.04 18.09 7.63
C LYS A 90 1.72 18.81 7.92
N PHE A 91 1.62 20.11 7.62
CA PHE A 91 0.41 20.91 7.82
C PHE A 91 -0.77 20.40 6.97
N TRP A 92 -0.53 20.16 5.67
CA TRP A 92 -1.54 19.59 4.77
C TRP A 92 -1.99 18.18 5.17
N LYS A 93 -1.09 17.38 5.77
CA LYS A 93 -1.43 16.03 6.26
C LYS A 93 -2.38 16.09 7.46
N GLY A 94 -2.29 17.13 8.30
CA GLY A 94 -3.17 17.36 9.44
C GLY A 94 -4.60 17.75 9.02
N THR A 95 -4.75 18.75 8.15
CA THR A 95 -6.04 19.22 7.63
C THR A 95 -6.73 18.19 6.74
N LYS A 96 -5.97 17.43 5.95
CA LYS A 96 -6.51 16.37 5.09
C LYS A 96 -7.18 15.24 5.88
N ARG A 97 -6.69 14.90 7.08
CA ARG A 97 -7.29 13.82 7.91
C ARG A 97 -8.69 14.17 8.39
N PHE A 98 -8.90 15.41 8.82
CA PHE A 98 -10.21 15.89 9.27
C PHE A 98 -11.19 16.03 8.08
N ALA A 99 -10.75 16.66 6.98
CA ALA A 99 -11.56 16.79 5.77
C ALA A 99 -11.93 15.43 5.16
N LEU A 100 -11.00 14.47 5.12
CA LEU A 100 -11.28 13.11 4.66
C LEU A 100 -12.24 12.36 5.58
N ALA A 101 -12.14 12.53 6.90
CA ALA A 101 -13.05 11.85 7.83
C ALA A 101 -14.49 12.33 7.63
N LEU A 102 -14.70 13.65 7.58
CA LEU A 102 -16.01 14.25 7.39
C LEU A 102 -16.59 13.96 5.99
N ALA A 103 -15.76 14.09 4.94
CA ALA A 103 -16.13 13.71 3.59
C ALA A 103 -16.45 12.21 3.48
N SER A 104 -15.70 11.34 4.15
CA SER A 104 -15.94 9.89 4.07
C SER A 104 -17.28 9.49 4.68
N TYR A 105 -17.77 10.20 5.71
CA TYR A 105 -19.07 9.91 6.31
C TYR A 105 -20.21 10.33 5.39
N LEU A 106 -20.18 11.58 4.90
CA LEU A 106 -21.18 12.09 3.95
C LEU A 106 -21.21 11.28 2.66
N PHE A 107 -20.03 10.90 2.15
CA PHE A 107 -19.93 10.13 0.92
C PHE A 107 -20.41 8.68 1.10
N LYS A 108 -20.27 8.07 2.29
CA LYS A 108 -20.84 6.74 2.58
C LYS A 108 -22.36 6.76 2.51
N ALA A 109 -22.99 7.75 3.16
CA ALA A 109 -24.43 7.91 3.11
C ALA A 109 -24.90 8.20 1.67
N TRP A 110 -24.21 9.11 0.98
CA TRP A 110 -24.51 9.46 -0.41
C TRP A 110 -24.41 8.26 -1.37
N ILE A 111 -23.31 7.49 -1.34
CA ILE A 111 -23.17 6.27 -2.14
C ILE A 111 -24.31 5.30 -1.85
N MET A 112 -24.69 5.14 -0.58
CA MET A 112 -25.74 4.20 -0.21
C MET A 112 -27.10 4.61 -0.79
N VAL A 113 -27.45 5.90 -0.68
CA VAL A 113 -28.66 6.46 -1.27
C VAL A 113 -28.62 6.34 -2.79
N MET A 114 -27.50 6.69 -3.41
CA MET A 114 -27.36 6.69 -4.87
C MET A 114 -27.33 5.29 -5.47
N LEU A 115 -26.66 4.34 -4.82
CA LEU A 115 -26.54 2.97 -5.33
C LEU A 115 -27.77 2.14 -4.97
N VAL A 116 -28.09 2.04 -3.68
CA VAL A 116 -29.16 1.15 -3.20
C VAL A 116 -30.51 1.85 -3.23
N GLY A 117 -30.57 3.14 -2.86
CA GLY A 117 -31.82 3.90 -2.89
C GLY A 117 -32.41 4.00 -4.30
N TYR A 118 -31.61 4.38 -5.31
CA TYR A 118 -32.08 4.39 -6.70
C TYR A 118 -32.41 3.00 -7.24
N PHE A 119 -31.65 1.98 -6.86
CA PHE A 119 -31.95 0.61 -7.28
C PHE A 119 -33.34 0.19 -6.80
N VAL A 120 -33.62 0.38 -5.51
CA VAL A 120 -34.93 0.09 -4.91
C VAL A 120 -36.02 0.96 -5.54
N LEU A 121 -35.75 2.25 -5.74
CA LEU A 121 -36.69 3.18 -6.38
C LEU A 121 -37.07 2.71 -7.79
N PHE A 122 -36.10 2.39 -8.64
CA PHE A 122 -36.36 1.94 -10.01
C PHE A 122 -37.09 0.60 -10.04
N VAL A 123 -36.71 -0.35 -9.18
CA VAL A 123 -37.44 -1.61 -9.04
C VAL A 123 -38.89 -1.36 -8.62
N ALA A 124 -39.14 -0.47 -7.66
CA ALA A 124 -40.48 -0.12 -7.22
C ALA A 124 -41.32 0.51 -8.35
N LEU A 125 -40.75 1.45 -9.11
CA LEU A 125 -41.42 2.07 -10.25
C LEU A 125 -41.77 1.06 -11.35
N ILE A 126 -40.87 0.11 -11.64
CA ILE A 126 -41.12 -0.98 -12.60
C ILE A 126 -42.27 -1.87 -12.10
N VAL A 127 -42.21 -2.33 -10.84
CA VAL A 127 -43.25 -3.19 -10.27
C VAL A 127 -44.60 -2.47 -10.28
N LEU A 128 -44.64 -1.20 -9.87
CA LEU A 128 -45.87 -0.41 -9.88
C LEU A 128 -46.43 -0.24 -11.29
N ALA A 129 -45.58 0.04 -12.28
CA ALA A 129 -45.99 0.12 -13.68
C ALA A 129 -46.54 -1.22 -14.19
N VAL A 130 -45.89 -2.34 -13.85
CA VAL A 130 -46.36 -3.69 -14.24
C VAL A 130 -47.70 -4.02 -13.59
N VAL A 131 -47.89 -3.73 -12.30
CA VAL A 131 -49.16 -3.94 -11.61
C VAL A 131 -50.27 -3.05 -12.20
N ALA A 132 -49.97 -1.79 -12.47
CA ALA A 132 -50.91 -0.85 -13.09
C ALA A 132 -51.32 -1.29 -14.50
N SER A 133 -50.40 -1.86 -15.28
CA SER A 133 -50.71 -2.35 -16.63
C SER A 133 -51.64 -3.57 -16.59
N PHE A 134 -51.48 -4.48 -15.63
CA PHE A 134 -52.40 -5.59 -15.42
C PHE A 134 -53.77 -5.12 -14.91
N ALA A 135 -53.82 -4.16 -13.99
CA ALA A 135 -55.07 -3.61 -13.47
C ALA A 135 -55.89 -2.94 -14.58
N ALA A 136 -55.24 -2.13 -15.42
CA ALA A 136 -55.87 -1.50 -16.58
C ALA A 136 -56.37 -2.53 -17.62
N SER A 137 -55.64 -3.64 -17.79
CA SER A 137 -56.06 -4.74 -18.69
C SER A 137 -57.23 -5.55 -18.14
N ALA A 138 -57.41 -5.61 -16.82
CA ALA A 138 -58.50 -6.35 -16.18
C ALA A 138 -59.84 -5.59 -16.18
N SER A 139 -59.79 -4.25 -16.20
CA SER A 139 -60.96 -3.37 -16.34
C SER A 139 -61.49 -3.29 -17.77
N ASP A 140 -60.70 -3.64 -18.77
CA ASP A 140 -61.08 -3.56 -20.18
C ASP A 140 -61.65 -4.90 -20.69
N ARG A 141 -62.84 -5.27 -20.19
CA ARG A 141 -63.62 -6.41 -20.71
C ARG A 141 -64.67 -5.96 -21.71
N ASN A 142 -64.29 -5.27 -22.78
CA ASN A 142 -65.11 -5.20 -23.99
C ASN A 142 -64.29 -4.65 -25.16
N GLY A 143 -63.95 -5.49 -26.13
CA GLY A 143 -63.43 -5.04 -27.42
C GLY A 143 -62.32 -5.90 -28.00
N ARG A 144 -62.67 -6.72 -28.99
CA ARG A 144 -61.74 -7.45 -29.85
C ARG A 144 -60.90 -6.47 -30.69
N SER A 145 -59.57 -6.58 -30.64
CA SER A 145 -58.74 -6.69 -31.86
C SER A 145 -57.28 -6.95 -31.50
N ARG A 146 -56.74 -8.04 -32.06
CA ARG A 146 -55.32 -8.35 -32.10
C ARG A 146 -54.64 -7.40 -33.07
N SER A 147 -53.62 -6.67 -32.64
CA SER A 147 -52.56 -6.21 -33.54
C SER A 147 -51.19 -6.42 -32.89
N ARG A 148 -50.38 -7.23 -33.57
CA ARG A 148 -48.97 -7.48 -33.29
C ARG A 148 -48.20 -6.18 -33.50
N SER A 149 -47.66 -5.60 -32.43
CA SER A 149 -46.58 -4.61 -32.52
C SER A 149 -45.41 -5.07 -31.64
N GLY A 150 -44.67 -6.04 -32.19
CA GLY A 150 -43.48 -6.63 -31.59
C GLY A 150 -42.19 -5.96 -32.09
N GLY A 151 -42.03 -4.66 -31.84
CA GLY A 151 -40.83 -3.90 -32.26
C GLY A 151 -40.01 -3.32 -31.12
N GLY A 152 -40.65 -2.77 -30.08
CA GLY A 152 -39.98 -2.08 -28.96
C GLY A 152 -39.99 -2.82 -27.62
N LEU A 153 -40.94 -3.76 -27.42
CA LEU A 153 -41.00 -4.68 -26.26
C LEU A 153 -39.79 -5.63 -26.19
N GLY A 154 -39.05 -5.76 -27.29
CA GLY A 154 -37.82 -6.53 -27.33
C GLY A 154 -36.75 -5.93 -26.43
N LEU A 155 -36.49 -4.61 -26.44
CA LEU A 155 -35.27 -4.11 -25.80
C LEU A 155 -35.40 -3.89 -24.28
N ALA A 156 -36.39 -3.15 -23.79
CA ALA A 156 -36.56 -2.98 -22.34
C ALA A 156 -36.98 -4.30 -21.65
N GLY A 157 -37.86 -5.06 -22.30
CA GLY A 157 -38.25 -6.41 -21.88
C GLY A 157 -37.08 -7.39 -21.91
N ARG A 158 -36.23 -7.40 -22.95
CA ARG A 158 -34.98 -8.20 -22.95
C ARG A 158 -33.95 -7.66 -21.99
N LEU A 159 -33.88 -6.37 -21.68
CA LEU A 159 -32.90 -5.86 -20.70
C LEU A 159 -33.29 -6.27 -19.28
N ILE A 160 -34.59 -6.22 -18.96
CA ILE A 160 -35.15 -6.73 -17.72
C ILE A 160 -35.05 -8.26 -17.68
N ASP A 161 -35.44 -8.95 -18.75
CA ASP A 161 -35.32 -10.41 -18.87
C ASP A 161 -33.87 -10.87 -18.86
N LEU A 162 -32.92 -10.17 -19.50
CA LEU A 162 -31.50 -10.49 -19.46
C LEU A 162 -30.91 -10.22 -18.09
N PHE A 163 -31.31 -9.14 -17.41
CA PHE A 163 -30.94 -8.92 -16.02
C PHE A 163 -31.51 -10.05 -15.14
N VAL A 164 -32.81 -10.31 -15.18
CA VAL A 164 -33.45 -11.41 -14.44
C VAL A 164 -32.84 -12.76 -14.82
N ARG A 165 -32.53 -13.05 -16.07
CA ARG A 165 -31.99 -14.34 -16.54
C ARG A 165 -30.50 -14.51 -16.25
N ILE A 166 -29.70 -13.45 -16.20
CA ILE A 166 -28.31 -13.53 -15.73
C ILE A 166 -28.26 -13.71 -14.19
N TRP A 167 -29.28 -13.20 -13.48
CA TRP A 167 -29.28 -12.98 -12.02
C TRP A 167 -30.07 -14.04 -11.23
N PHE A 168 -31.26 -14.42 -11.69
CA PHE A 168 -32.14 -15.45 -11.09
C PHE A 168 -31.73 -16.89 -11.46
N TYR A 169 -31.22 -17.12 -12.68
CA TYR A 169 -30.93 -18.48 -13.17
C TYR A 169 -29.70 -19.11 -12.46
N ASN A 170 -28.76 -18.30 -11.97
CA ASN A 170 -27.59 -18.79 -11.23
C ASN A 170 -27.92 -19.19 -9.77
N GLU A 171 -29.05 -18.73 -9.23
CA GLU A 171 -29.46 -19.02 -7.85
C GLU A 171 -30.58 -20.09 -7.78
N LEU A 172 -31.45 -20.20 -8.81
CA LEU A 172 -32.59 -21.12 -8.83
C LEU A 172 -32.30 -22.53 -9.39
N PHE A 173 -31.27 -22.71 -10.22
CA PHE A 173 -30.90 -24.02 -10.80
C PHE A 173 -29.81 -24.77 -10.01
N LYS A 174 -29.64 -24.45 -8.72
CA LYS A 174 -28.87 -25.30 -7.80
C LYS A 174 -29.72 -26.50 -7.37
N SER A 175 -29.24 -27.71 -7.65
CA SER A 175 -29.84 -28.97 -7.21
C SER A 175 -30.13 -28.96 -5.70
N PRO A 176 -31.25 -29.55 -5.22
CA PRO A 176 -31.64 -29.54 -3.81
C PRO A 176 -30.52 -29.97 -2.83
N GLY A 177 -29.61 -30.85 -3.28
CA GLY A 177 -28.46 -31.33 -2.49
C GLY A 177 -27.36 -30.27 -2.23
N GLN A 178 -27.17 -29.30 -3.13
CA GLN A 178 -26.16 -28.24 -2.96
C GLN A 178 -26.60 -27.13 -2.00
N ARG A 179 -27.92 -26.92 -1.83
CA ARG A 179 -28.45 -25.86 -0.95
C ARG A 179 -28.22 -26.15 0.53
N ARG A 180 -28.22 -27.43 0.95
CA ARG A 180 -28.07 -27.81 2.36
C ARG A 180 -26.64 -27.65 2.87
N TYR A 181 -25.64 -27.93 2.04
CA TYR A 181 -24.21 -27.76 2.38
C TYR A 181 -23.77 -26.27 2.34
N GLU A 182 -24.42 -25.45 1.51
CA GLU A 182 -24.15 -24.01 1.45
C GLU A 182 -24.77 -23.23 2.62
N VAL A 183 -25.87 -23.72 3.22
CA VAL A 183 -26.52 -23.07 4.37
C VAL A 183 -25.63 -23.10 5.61
N ASP A 184 -25.00 -24.24 5.94
CA ASP A 184 -24.07 -24.34 7.09
C ASP A 184 -22.77 -23.53 6.90
N SER A 185 -22.24 -23.48 5.67
CA SER A 185 -21.06 -22.66 5.36
C SER A 185 -21.38 -21.16 5.27
N ARG A 186 -22.61 -20.77 4.92
CA ARG A 186 -23.09 -19.38 4.95
C ARG A 186 -23.36 -18.90 6.37
N SER A 187 -23.81 -19.76 7.28
CA SER A 187 -24.01 -19.45 8.70
C SER A 187 -22.69 -19.07 9.39
N ARG A 188 -21.62 -19.85 9.18
CA ARG A 188 -20.27 -19.55 9.70
C ARG A 188 -19.62 -18.31 9.04
N LYS A 189 -19.99 -17.96 7.81
CA LYS A 189 -19.55 -16.72 7.13
C LYS A 189 -20.36 -15.47 7.52
N ARG A 190 -21.55 -15.63 8.11
CA ARG A 190 -22.46 -14.53 8.45
C ARG A 190 -21.99 -13.76 9.70
N GLU A 191 -21.25 -14.42 10.57
CA GLU A 191 -20.66 -13.85 11.79
C GLU A 191 -19.56 -12.80 11.49
N ASN A 192 -18.96 -12.86 10.29
CA ASN A 192 -17.93 -11.91 9.82
C ASN A 192 -18.42 -10.98 8.69
N ARG A 193 -19.73 -10.85 8.47
CA ARG A 193 -20.27 -9.98 7.41
C ARG A 193 -20.12 -8.51 7.79
N ARG A 194 -19.22 -7.84 7.07
CA ARG A 194 -19.05 -6.39 7.16
C ARG A 194 -20.33 -5.63 6.79
N PRO A 195 -20.66 -4.52 7.46
CA PRO A 195 -21.79 -3.67 7.07
C PRO A 195 -21.71 -3.23 5.60
N LEU A 196 -22.85 -3.26 4.90
CA LEU A 196 -22.95 -3.02 3.45
C LEU A 196 -22.31 -1.70 3.02
N HIS A 197 -22.54 -0.61 3.77
CA HIS A 197 -21.93 0.69 3.48
C HIS A 197 -20.39 0.65 3.53
N LYS A 198 -19.80 -0.13 4.44
CA LYS A 198 -18.34 -0.29 4.49
C LYS A 198 -17.83 -1.17 3.35
N ALA A 199 -18.60 -2.18 2.94
CA ALA A 199 -18.26 -3.04 1.81
C ALA A 199 -18.29 -2.28 0.48
N ILE A 200 -19.34 -1.50 0.19
CA ILE A 200 -19.41 -0.65 -1.00
C ILE A 200 -18.31 0.42 -0.96
N PHE A 201 -18.08 1.03 0.20
CA PHE A 201 -17.00 2.01 0.36
C PHE A 201 -15.62 1.39 0.06
N SER A 202 -15.36 0.17 0.53
CA SER A 202 -14.14 -0.58 0.21
C SER A 202 -14.01 -0.93 -1.26
N PHE A 203 -15.12 -1.19 -1.95
CA PHE A 203 -15.11 -1.39 -3.40
C PHE A 203 -14.67 -0.11 -4.14
N VAL A 204 -15.25 1.04 -3.78
CA VAL A 204 -14.97 2.33 -4.45
C VAL A 204 -13.56 2.84 -4.10
N PHE A 205 -13.22 2.88 -2.81
CA PHE A 205 -12.01 3.56 -2.31
C PHE A 205 -10.89 2.62 -1.85
N GLY A 206 -11.17 1.33 -1.66
CA GLY A 206 -10.21 0.38 -1.10
C GLY A 206 -10.16 0.37 0.42
N GLU A 207 -9.17 -0.36 0.95
CA GLU A 207 -8.85 -0.39 2.37
C GLU A 207 -7.68 0.54 2.72
N SER A 208 -7.50 0.75 4.03
CA SER A 208 -6.26 1.30 4.56
C SER A 208 -5.06 0.46 4.14
N ASP A 209 -3.92 1.11 3.97
CA ASP A 209 -2.67 0.45 3.60
C ASP A 209 -2.28 -0.62 4.65
N PRO A 210 -2.20 -1.91 4.28
CA PRO A 210 -1.77 -2.98 5.19
C PRO A 210 -0.31 -2.81 5.64
N ASN A 211 0.48 -2.03 4.90
CA ASN A 211 1.90 -1.79 5.18
C ASN A 211 2.15 -0.46 5.92
N ALA A 212 1.12 0.15 6.52
CA ALA A 212 1.26 1.42 7.22
C ALA A 212 2.27 1.38 8.39
N ALA A 213 2.39 0.24 9.08
CA ALA A 213 3.34 -0.01 10.17
C ALA A 213 4.59 -0.78 9.71
N HIS A 214 4.86 -0.85 8.40
CA HIS A 214 5.95 -1.68 7.86
C HIS A 214 7.35 -1.20 8.29
N ASP A 215 7.54 0.10 8.55
CA ASP A 215 8.81 0.64 9.06
C ASP A 215 9.19 -0.03 10.39
N GLU A 216 8.21 -0.26 11.28
CA GLU A 216 8.44 -0.95 12.55
C GLU A 216 8.74 -2.44 12.35
N VAL A 217 8.03 -3.10 11.43
CA VAL A 217 8.26 -4.52 11.10
C VAL A 217 9.66 -4.71 10.52
N GLU A 218 10.08 -3.84 9.60
CA GLU A 218 11.40 -3.87 8.99
C GLU A 218 12.51 -3.63 10.03
N LYS A 219 12.31 -2.68 10.95
CA LYS A 219 13.25 -2.44 12.06
C LYS A 219 13.38 -3.64 12.98
N ARG A 220 12.28 -4.29 13.35
CA ARG A 220 12.32 -5.52 14.17
C ARG A 220 13.06 -6.64 13.45
N ALA A 221 12.81 -6.83 12.15
CA ALA A 221 13.52 -7.80 11.33
C ALA A 221 15.03 -7.49 11.24
N PHE A 222 15.41 -6.22 11.11
CA PHE A 222 16.80 -5.79 11.14
C PHE A 222 17.45 -6.06 12.50
N ILE A 223 16.80 -5.73 13.61
CA ILE A 223 17.31 -6.00 14.96
C ILE A 223 17.52 -7.50 15.16
N ALA A 224 16.56 -8.33 14.71
CA ALA A 224 16.69 -9.78 14.75
C ALA A 224 17.89 -10.28 13.93
N LEU A 225 18.09 -9.75 12.72
CA LEU A 225 19.25 -10.04 11.88
C LEU A 225 20.55 -9.62 12.57
N ALA A 226 20.65 -8.38 13.05
CA ALA A 226 21.84 -7.85 13.71
C ALA A 226 22.21 -8.71 14.92
N ARG A 227 21.22 -9.13 15.71
CA ARG A 227 21.43 -10.05 16.83
C ARG A 227 21.92 -11.43 16.37
N ALA A 228 21.29 -12.01 15.35
CA ALA A 228 21.71 -13.30 14.79
C ALA A 228 23.14 -13.26 14.25
N LYS A 229 23.56 -12.10 13.73
CA LYS A 229 24.90 -11.82 13.21
C LYS A 229 25.85 -11.22 14.25
N LYS A 230 25.57 -11.39 15.56
CA LYS A 230 26.41 -10.92 16.68
C LYS A 230 26.80 -9.43 16.59
N GLY A 231 25.88 -8.59 16.13
CA GLY A 231 26.04 -7.15 16.02
C GLY A 231 26.88 -6.71 14.82
N ILE A 232 27.38 -7.62 13.98
CA ILE A 232 28.22 -7.31 12.82
C ILE A 232 27.41 -7.55 11.54
N VAL A 233 27.01 -6.46 10.89
CA VAL A 233 26.10 -6.46 9.76
C VAL A 233 26.80 -5.90 8.54
N LEU A 234 26.73 -6.62 7.42
CA LEU A 234 27.18 -6.10 6.13
C LEU A 234 26.10 -5.25 5.45
N LEU A 235 26.47 -4.44 4.46
CA LEU A 235 25.48 -3.67 3.71
C LEU A 235 24.51 -4.61 2.97
N GLU A 236 25.00 -5.74 2.50
CA GLU A 236 24.25 -6.74 1.75
C GLU A 236 23.29 -7.52 2.66
N ASP A 237 23.66 -7.74 3.93
CA ASP A 237 22.74 -8.23 4.97
C ASP A 237 21.56 -7.23 5.16
N PHE A 238 21.86 -5.92 5.19
CA PHE A 238 20.84 -4.87 5.29
C PHE A 238 19.97 -4.78 4.02
N MET A 239 20.55 -4.97 2.84
CA MET A 239 19.82 -5.08 1.58
C MET A 239 18.88 -6.28 1.58
N ALA A 240 19.32 -7.45 2.08
CA ALA A 240 18.48 -8.64 2.18
C ALA A 240 17.25 -8.42 3.06
N VAL A 241 17.39 -7.67 4.15
CA VAL A 241 16.24 -7.31 4.99
C VAL A 241 15.35 -6.26 4.33
N THR A 242 15.89 -5.20 3.73
CA THR A 242 15.12 -4.02 3.27
C THR A 242 14.64 -4.07 1.82
N GLY A 243 15.28 -4.87 0.97
CA GLY A 243 15.00 -4.96 -0.47
C GLY A 243 15.36 -3.69 -1.24
N LEU A 244 16.19 -2.81 -0.67
CA LEU A 244 16.67 -1.59 -1.30
C LEU A 244 17.76 -1.91 -2.31
N SER A 245 17.82 -1.14 -3.41
CA SER A 245 18.98 -1.20 -4.32
C SER A 245 20.27 -0.75 -3.59
N PRO A 246 21.46 -1.15 -4.07
CA PRO A 246 22.72 -0.86 -3.38
C PRO A 246 22.88 0.63 -3.03
N ALA A 247 22.67 1.53 -3.99
CA ALA A 247 22.77 2.97 -3.78
C ALA A 247 21.75 3.52 -2.76
N ALA A 248 20.56 2.94 -2.68
CA ALA A 248 19.56 3.33 -1.70
C ALA A 248 19.90 2.78 -0.31
N ALA A 249 20.48 1.59 -0.23
CA ALA A 249 20.94 0.97 1.01
C ALA A 249 22.09 1.77 1.66
N GLU A 250 23.08 2.23 0.87
CA GLU A 250 24.19 3.08 1.34
C GLU A 250 23.71 4.35 2.07
N THR A 251 22.59 4.92 1.61
CA THR A 251 22.00 6.10 2.25
C THR A 251 21.15 5.71 3.45
N ALA A 252 20.33 4.66 3.33
CA ALA A 252 19.34 4.28 4.33
C ALA A 252 19.95 3.65 5.59
N ILE A 253 21.13 3.02 5.50
CA ILE A 253 21.82 2.42 6.65
C ILE A 253 22.21 3.48 7.70
N ASN A 254 22.49 4.72 7.30
CA ASN A 254 22.87 5.80 8.23
C ASN A 254 21.78 6.10 9.27
N ARG A 255 20.50 6.01 8.86
CA ARG A 255 19.37 6.11 9.79
C ARG A 255 19.44 5.04 10.88
N TYR A 256 19.78 3.82 10.51
CA TYR A 256 19.87 2.69 11.45
C TYR A 256 21.10 2.81 12.35
N LEU A 257 22.23 3.30 11.83
CA LEU A 257 23.40 3.64 12.65
C LEU A 257 23.04 4.66 13.73
N TYR A 258 22.28 5.68 13.37
CA TYR A 258 21.82 6.67 14.35
C TYR A 258 20.77 6.12 15.32
N GLU A 259 19.70 5.48 14.82
CA GLU A 259 18.58 5.01 15.66
C GLU A 259 18.97 3.86 16.60
N PHE A 260 19.96 3.04 16.25
CA PHE A 260 20.36 1.85 17.00
C PHE A 260 21.80 1.90 17.53
N GLU A 261 22.39 3.10 17.60
CA GLU A 261 23.74 3.35 18.12
C GLU A 261 24.80 2.43 17.47
N GLY A 262 24.74 2.35 16.14
CA GLY A 262 25.71 1.61 15.34
C GLY A 262 26.86 2.47 14.83
N SER A 263 28.01 1.85 14.60
CA SER A 263 29.21 2.45 14.02
C SER A 263 29.64 1.74 12.74
N PRO A 264 30.06 2.46 11.68
CA PRO A 264 30.74 1.85 10.55
C PRO A 264 32.21 1.60 10.92
N GLU A 265 32.72 0.43 10.58
CA GLU A 265 34.10 0.00 10.82
C GLU A 265 34.66 -0.69 9.57
N VAL A 266 35.99 -0.76 9.47
CA VAL A 266 36.69 -1.41 8.37
C VAL A 266 37.49 -2.57 8.94
N SER A 267 37.33 -3.76 8.35
CA SER A 267 38.15 -4.93 8.71
C SER A 267 39.57 -4.79 8.18
N ASP A 268 40.52 -5.57 8.70
CA ASP A 268 41.88 -5.66 8.13
C ASP A 268 41.90 -6.03 6.64
N GLY A 269 40.89 -6.78 6.17
CA GLY A 269 40.67 -7.10 4.76
C GLY A 269 40.08 -5.97 3.91
N GLY A 270 39.86 -4.77 4.46
CA GLY A 270 39.26 -3.64 3.75
C GLY A 270 37.73 -3.69 3.61
N THR A 271 37.05 -4.65 4.24
CA THR A 271 35.59 -4.75 4.23
C THR A 271 34.95 -3.74 5.19
N VAL A 272 34.04 -2.90 4.67
CA VAL A 272 33.17 -2.08 5.50
C VAL A 272 32.09 -2.95 6.12
N TYR A 273 31.97 -2.91 7.43
CA TYR A 273 30.88 -3.52 8.18
C TYR A 273 30.30 -2.54 9.20
N TYR A 274 29.09 -2.82 9.65
CA TYR A 274 28.38 -2.00 10.61
C TYR A 274 28.24 -2.76 11.93
N ARG A 275 28.73 -2.16 13.01
CA ARG A 275 28.73 -2.74 14.34
C ARG A 275 27.60 -2.15 15.18
N PHE A 276 26.80 -3.00 15.83
CA PHE A 276 25.66 -2.65 16.67
C PHE A 276 25.75 -3.29 18.06
N PRO A 277 26.65 -2.80 18.94
CA PRO A 277 26.88 -3.42 20.25
C PRO A 277 25.68 -3.25 21.19
N ALA A 278 24.97 -2.13 21.11
CA ALA A 278 23.80 -1.86 21.95
C ALA A 278 22.67 -2.88 21.74
N LEU A 279 22.50 -3.39 20.51
CA LEU A 279 21.45 -4.36 20.17
C LEU A 279 21.68 -5.76 20.76
N LEU A 280 22.89 -6.05 21.23
CA LEU A 280 23.27 -7.33 21.83
C LEU A 280 22.97 -7.42 23.33
N ARG A 281 22.85 -6.28 24.02
CA ARG A 281 22.54 -6.21 25.45
C ARG A 281 21.11 -6.66 25.69
N ARG A 282 20.91 -7.65 26.58
CA ARG A 282 19.60 -8.28 26.84
C ARG A 282 19.33 -8.50 28.32
N ALA A 283 18.13 -8.15 28.76
CA ALA A 283 17.60 -8.51 30.07
C ALA A 283 17.01 -9.94 30.08
N GLN A 284 16.41 -10.35 28.96
CA GLN A 284 15.79 -11.67 28.81
C GLN A 284 16.15 -12.29 27.45
N GLY A 285 16.22 -13.62 27.42
CA GLY A 285 16.57 -14.41 26.23
C GLY A 285 15.47 -14.51 25.17
N ASP A 286 14.63 -13.48 25.01
CA ASP A 286 13.44 -13.60 24.18
C ASP A 286 13.76 -13.60 22.68
N ALA A 287 13.35 -14.69 22.03
CA ALA A 287 13.36 -14.88 20.58
C ALA A 287 12.15 -14.19 19.89
N ALA A 288 11.35 -13.42 20.63
CA ALA A 288 10.02 -12.93 20.22
C ALA A 288 10.00 -11.96 19.03
N GLY A 289 11.15 -11.53 18.50
CA GLY A 289 11.25 -10.66 17.32
C GLY A 289 11.52 -11.36 15.98
N ALA A 290 11.86 -12.66 15.98
CA ALA A 290 12.35 -13.36 14.79
C ALA A 290 11.25 -13.88 13.84
N SER A 291 9.97 -13.80 14.23
CA SER A 291 8.86 -14.42 13.48
C SER A 291 8.21 -13.52 12.43
N ASP A 292 8.44 -12.20 12.46
CA ASP A 292 7.78 -11.29 11.52
C ASP A 292 8.51 -11.26 10.18
N SER A 293 7.85 -11.76 9.14
CA SER A 293 8.38 -11.68 7.78
C SER A 293 8.54 -10.21 7.36
N PRO A 294 9.72 -9.79 6.86
CA PRO A 294 9.94 -8.43 6.40
C PRO A 294 9.21 -8.12 5.07
N PHE A 295 8.44 -9.06 4.51
CA PHE A 295 7.74 -8.84 3.25
C PHE A 295 6.58 -7.86 3.39
N LYS A 296 6.56 -6.89 2.48
CA LYS A 296 5.40 -6.02 2.30
C LYS A 296 4.24 -6.85 1.75
N ARG A 297 3.05 -6.66 2.32
CA ARG A 297 1.83 -7.33 1.89
C ARG A 297 1.27 -6.65 0.64
N LEU A 298 0.70 -7.43 -0.28
CA LEU A 298 -0.01 -6.86 -1.42
C LEU A 298 -1.25 -6.10 -0.93
N ARG A 299 -1.52 -4.96 -1.55
CA ARG A 299 -2.72 -4.19 -1.28
C ARG A 299 -3.89 -4.83 -2.02
N PRO A 300 -4.92 -5.36 -1.32
CA PRO A 300 -6.08 -5.92 -1.98
C PRO A 300 -6.90 -4.79 -2.64
N PHE A 301 -7.59 -5.11 -3.74
CA PHE A 301 -8.48 -4.15 -4.38
C PHE A 301 -9.60 -3.69 -3.45
N SER A 302 -10.17 -4.63 -2.68
CA SER A 302 -11.17 -4.39 -1.65
C SER A 302 -11.11 -5.52 -0.62
N ALA A 303 -11.66 -5.32 0.57
CA ALA A 303 -11.84 -6.41 1.55
C ALA A 303 -12.98 -7.38 1.18
N ASN A 304 -13.74 -7.09 0.13
CA ASN A 304 -14.87 -7.90 -0.30
C ASN A 304 -14.43 -9.09 -1.15
N ASP A 305 -15.25 -10.14 -1.17
CA ASP A 305 -15.07 -11.23 -2.11
C ASP A 305 -15.44 -10.81 -3.54
N LYS A 306 -14.95 -11.56 -4.53
CA LYS A 306 -15.18 -11.26 -5.96
C LYS A 306 -16.67 -11.21 -6.33
N LYS A 307 -17.53 -12.02 -5.68
CA LYS A 307 -18.97 -12.04 -5.98
C LYS A 307 -19.66 -10.79 -5.43
N ALA A 308 -19.33 -10.34 -4.23
CA ALA A 308 -19.85 -9.08 -3.69
C ALA A 308 -19.49 -7.87 -4.57
N ASN A 309 -18.25 -7.81 -5.06
CA ASN A 309 -17.85 -6.75 -6.01
C ASN A 309 -18.62 -6.82 -7.33
N ALA A 310 -18.81 -8.03 -7.88
CA ALA A 310 -19.65 -8.21 -9.06
C ALA A 310 -21.09 -7.76 -8.80
N TRP A 311 -21.61 -7.95 -7.59
CA TRP A 311 -22.93 -7.47 -7.19
C TRP A 311 -23.04 -5.95 -7.26
N TYR A 312 -22.06 -5.22 -6.72
CA TYR A 312 -22.05 -3.76 -6.76
C TYR A 312 -21.96 -3.22 -8.18
N VAL A 313 -21.18 -3.88 -9.04
CA VAL A 313 -21.13 -3.55 -10.47
C VAL A 313 -22.50 -3.78 -11.12
N GLY A 314 -23.17 -4.91 -10.86
CA GLY A 314 -24.48 -5.22 -11.43
C GLY A 314 -25.58 -4.25 -11.00
N ILE A 315 -25.64 -3.89 -9.72
CA ILE A 315 -26.62 -2.91 -9.19
C ILE A 315 -26.38 -1.54 -9.83
N ASN A 316 -25.12 -1.10 -9.92
CA ASN A 316 -24.79 0.16 -10.56
C ASN A 316 -25.10 0.16 -12.07
N ALA A 317 -24.86 -0.96 -12.76
CA ALA A 317 -25.22 -1.12 -14.17
C ALA A 317 -26.73 -0.97 -14.39
N PHE A 318 -27.54 -1.55 -13.50
CA PHE A 318 -28.98 -1.40 -13.53
C PHE A 318 -29.39 0.07 -13.37
N ASN A 319 -28.84 0.78 -12.39
CA ASN A 319 -29.11 2.21 -12.19
C ASN A 319 -28.68 3.06 -13.39
N LEU A 320 -27.55 2.74 -14.02
CA LEU A 320 -27.08 3.41 -15.23
C LEU A 320 -28.06 3.22 -16.40
N VAL A 321 -28.52 1.99 -16.63
CA VAL A 321 -29.46 1.67 -17.71
C VAL A 321 -30.79 2.40 -17.49
N LEU A 322 -31.33 2.36 -16.28
CA LEU A 322 -32.60 3.02 -15.97
C LEU A 322 -32.48 4.55 -15.99
N GLY A 323 -31.38 5.11 -15.47
CA GLY A 323 -31.09 6.53 -15.58
C GLY A 323 -30.96 6.99 -17.03
N GLY A 324 -30.21 6.24 -17.84
CA GLY A 324 -30.11 6.48 -19.28
C GLY A 324 -31.46 6.39 -19.99
N TYR A 325 -32.28 5.40 -19.63
CA TYR A 325 -33.63 5.24 -20.18
C TYR A 325 -34.54 6.44 -19.86
N PHE A 326 -34.60 6.90 -18.62
CA PHE A 326 -35.44 8.04 -18.24
C PHE A 326 -34.95 9.35 -18.85
N LEU A 327 -33.63 9.57 -18.90
CA LEU A 327 -33.04 10.75 -19.53
C LEU A 327 -33.33 10.77 -21.04
N PHE A 328 -33.10 9.65 -21.73
CA PHE A 328 -33.38 9.51 -23.16
C PHE A 328 -34.86 9.69 -23.46
N SER A 329 -35.73 9.07 -22.65
CA SER A 329 -37.19 9.15 -22.82
C SER A 329 -37.71 10.56 -22.56
N ALA A 330 -37.20 11.26 -21.54
CA ALA A 330 -37.55 12.65 -21.27
C ALA A 330 -37.16 13.58 -22.42
N ALA A 331 -35.96 13.39 -22.97
CA ALA A 331 -35.48 14.17 -24.12
C ALA A 331 -36.24 13.83 -25.42
N SER A 332 -36.67 12.58 -25.61
CA SER A 332 -37.29 12.10 -26.85
C SER A 332 -38.81 12.29 -26.90
N TYR A 333 -39.50 12.21 -25.76
CA TYR A 333 -40.96 12.18 -25.68
C TYR A 333 -41.58 13.39 -24.97
N GLY A 334 -40.81 14.12 -24.13
CA GLY A 334 -41.33 15.28 -23.41
C GLY A 334 -42.56 14.96 -22.54
N PHE A 335 -43.50 15.91 -22.42
CA PHE A 335 -44.76 15.69 -21.72
C PHE A 335 -45.75 14.84 -22.51
N ILE A 336 -45.76 14.97 -23.83
CA ILE A 336 -46.75 14.37 -24.72
C ILE A 336 -46.09 14.23 -26.10
N SER A 337 -45.97 12.99 -26.59
CA SER A 337 -45.77 12.73 -28.01
C SER A 337 -47.06 12.13 -28.55
N GLU A 338 -47.53 12.54 -29.72
CA GLU A 338 -48.66 11.91 -30.47
C GLU A 338 -48.39 10.44 -30.85
N ARG A 339 -47.33 9.84 -30.33
CA ARG A 339 -46.91 8.46 -30.57
C ARG A 339 -47.64 7.54 -29.61
N ALA A 340 -48.12 6.42 -30.14
CA ALA A 340 -48.75 5.37 -29.36
C ALA A 340 -47.86 4.96 -28.16
N VAL A 341 -48.44 5.03 -26.95
CA VAL A 341 -47.81 4.48 -25.74
C VAL A 341 -47.70 2.98 -25.95
N THR A 342 -46.47 2.50 -26.18
CA THR A 342 -46.21 1.10 -26.55
C THR A 342 -45.10 0.59 -25.66
N GLY A 343 -45.35 -0.53 -24.96
CA GLY A 343 -44.38 -1.33 -24.22
C GLY A 343 -43.27 -0.57 -23.51
N ALA A 344 -42.17 -0.29 -24.23
CA ALA A 344 -41.00 0.39 -23.70
C ALA A 344 -41.24 1.86 -23.30
N SER A 345 -42.19 2.59 -23.88
CA SER A 345 -42.53 3.96 -23.45
C SER A 345 -43.58 4.00 -22.33
N TYR A 346 -44.22 2.87 -22.03
CA TYR A 346 -45.23 2.77 -20.98
C TYR A 346 -44.66 3.07 -19.60
N LEU A 347 -43.48 2.54 -19.26
CA LEU A 347 -42.84 2.82 -17.97
C LEU A 347 -42.59 4.33 -17.79
N TYR A 348 -42.00 4.99 -18.79
CA TYR A 348 -41.80 6.44 -18.79
C TYR A 348 -43.13 7.20 -18.64
N TYR A 349 -44.14 6.86 -19.45
CA TYR A 349 -45.45 7.51 -19.40
C TYR A 349 -46.15 7.33 -18.05
N PHE A 350 -46.15 6.11 -17.52
CA PHE A 350 -46.72 5.80 -16.21
C PHE A 350 -46.06 6.65 -15.11
N VAL A 351 -44.72 6.65 -15.08
CA VAL A 351 -43.96 7.43 -14.10
C VAL A 351 -44.20 8.92 -14.27
N LEU A 352 -44.21 9.43 -15.51
CA LEU A 352 -44.51 10.82 -15.80
C LEU A 352 -45.90 11.23 -15.31
N ARG A 353 -46.92 10.40 -15.56
CA ARG A 353 -48.28 10.66 -15.09
C ARG A 353 -48.36 10.71 -13.56
N VAL A 354 -47.77 9.72 -12.88
CA VAL A 354 -47.71 9.68 -11.42
C VAL A 354 -47.07 10.97 -10.89
N PHE A 355 -45.88 11.35 -11.36
CA PHE A 355 -45.23 12.57 -10.89
C PHE A 355 -45.97 13.84 -11.30
N TYR A 356 -46.59 13.89 -12.49
CA TYR A 356 -47.38 15.03 -12.93
C TYR A 356 -48.58 15.30 -12.00
N GLU A 357 -49.25 14.25 -11.50
CA GLU A 357 -50.33 14.40 -10.53
C GLU A 357 -49.85 15.04 -9.20
N PHE A 358 -48.60 14.78 -8.78
CA PHE A 358 -48.05 15.35 -7.56
C PHE A 358 -47.41 16.73 -7.72
N MET A 359 -46.77 17.01 -8.87
CA MET A 359 -45.91 18.18 -9.04
C MET A 359 -46.11 18.96 -10.35
N GLY A 360 -47.16 18.63 -11.11
CA GLY A 360 -47.54 19.29 -12.35
C GLY A 360 -46.41 19.34 -13.38
N ALA A 361 -46.23 20.52 -14.00
CA ALA A 361 -45.18 20.75 -15.00
C ALA A 361 -43.73 20.59 -14.47
N GLY A 362 -43.53 20.46 -13.15
CA GLY A 362 -42.22 20.10 -12.59
C GLY A 362 -41.80 18.65 -12.87
N ALA A 363 -42.74 17.77 -13.25
CA ALA A 363 -42.50 16.34 -13.37
C ALA A 363 -41.45 15.99 -14.44
N LEU A 364 -41.47 16.67 -15.59
CA LEU A 364 -40.50 16.42 -16.67
C LEU A 364 -39.06 16.79 -16.23
N SER A 365 -38.89 17.91 -15.53
CA SER A 365 -37.59 18.32 -14.97
C SER A 365 -37.14 17.33 -13.90
N PHE A 366 -38.05 16.87 -13.04
CA PHE A 366 -37.75 15.88 -12.02
C PHE A 366 -37.32 14.54 -12.63
N ILE A 367 -37.99 14.05 -13.67
CA ILE A 367 -37.63 12.79 -14.33
C ILE A 367 -36.30 12.92 -15.08
N SER A 368 -36.13 13.99 -15.86
CA SER A 368 -34.91 14.21 -16.65
C SER A 368 -33.67 14.37 -15.77
N VAL A 369 -33.75 15.17 -14.69
CA VAL A 369 -32.62 15.40 -13.80
C VAL A 369 -32.55 14.33 -12.70
N GLY A 370 -33.63 14.19 -11.92
CA GLY A 370 -33.67 13.35 -10.72
C GLY A 370 -33.63 11.85 -11.01
N LEU A 371 -34.39 11.36 -11.99
CA LEU A 371 -34.39 9.94 -12.40
C LEU A 371 -33.44 9.63 -13.55
N GLY A 372 -33.00 10.66 -14.29
CA GLY A 372 -32.13 10.51 -15.46
C GLY A 372 -30.68 10.86 -15.18
N MET A 373 -30.38 12.16 -15.17
CA MET A 373 -29.02 12.70 -15.12
C MET A 373 -28.26 12.33 -13.83
N VAL A 374 -28.90 12.45 -12.65
CA VAL A 374 -28.26 12.17 -11.35
C VAL A 374 -27.80 10.71 -11.23
N PRO A 375 -28.65 9.68 -11.41
CA PRO A 375 -28.21 8.29 -11.33
C PRO A 375 -27.23 7.92 -12.44
N LEU A 376 -27.35 8.51 -13.63
CA LEU A 376 -26.39 8.30 -14.72
C LEU A 376 -25.00 8.84 -14.34
N ALA A 377 -24.90 10.10 -13.93
CA ALA A 377 -23.65 10.73 -13.53
C ALA A 377 -22.99 10.00 -12.35
N PHE A 378 -23.80 9.64 -11.33
CA PHE A 378 -23.33 8.82 -10.22
C PHE A 378 -22.77 7.48 -10.69
N SER A 379 -23.50 6.78 -11.57
CA SER A 379 -23.11 5.45 -12.03
C SER A 379 -21.79 5.47 -12.80
N VAL A 380 -21.56 6.49 -13.62
CA VAL A 380 -20.28 6.71 -14.31
C VAL A 380 -19.15 6.92 -13.31
N LEU A 381 -19.35 7.80 -12.32
CA LEU A 381 -18.34 8.07 -11.28
C LEU A 381 -18.05 6.84 -10.41
N PHE A 382 -19.08 6.07 -10.08
CA PHE A 382 -18.98 4.86 -9.26
C PHE A 382 -18.06 3.80 -9.89
N TRP A 383 -17.94 3.76 -11.22
CA TRP A 383 -16.98 2.90 -11.92
C TRP A 383 -15.66 3.59 -12.24
N LEU A 384 -15.69 4.87 -12.62
CA LEU A 384 -14.49 5.61 -13.00
C LEU A 384 -13.50 5.71 -11.83
N VAL A 385 -13.99 5.98 -10.61
CA VAL A 385 -13.15 6.10 -9.41
C VAL A 385 -12.38 4.79 -9.12
N PRO A 386 -13.03 3.62 -8.94
CA PRO A 386 -12.31 2.38 -8.71
C PRO A 386 -11.48 1.93 -9.91
N LEU A 387 -11.87 2.25 -11.15
CA LEU A 387 -11.08 1.97 -12.35
C LEU A 387 -9.73 2.70 -12.31
N ILE A 388 -9.74 4.03 -12.14
CA ILE A 388 -8.50 4.81 -12.01
C ILE A 388 -7.67 4.31 -10.81
N ARG A 389 -8.32 4.00 -9.69
CA ARG A 389 -7.66 3.46 -8.50
C ARG A 389 -6.98 2.12 -8.79
N SER A 390 -7.63 1.22 -9.52
CA SER A 390 -7.10 -0.11 -9.85
C SER A 390 -5.79 -0.03 -10.65
N LEU A 391 -5.65 0.96 -11.54
CA LEU A 391 -4.44 1.18 -12.31
C LEU A 391 -3.27 1.59 -11.41
N ARG A 392 -3.52 2.52 -10.47
CA ARG A 392 -2.53 2.93 -9.46
C ARG A 392 -2.17 1.78 -8.53
N LEU A 393 -3.18 1.03 -8.07
CA LEU A 393 -2.99 -0.13 -7.21
C LEU A 393 -2.14 -1.22 -7.88
N LYS A 394 -2.35 -1.47 -9.18
CA LYS A 394 -1.53 -2.40 -9.95
C LYS A 394 -0.07 -1.96 -9.95
N GLN A 395 0.21 -0.68 -10.20
CA GLN A 395 1.57 -0.13 -10.16
C GLN A 395 2.19 -0.22 -8.75
N GLU A 396 1.43 0.10 -7.70
CA GLU A 396 1.89 0.00 -6.31
C GLU A 396 2.22 -1.45 -5.92
N ASN A 397 1.36 -2.40 -6.27
CA ASN A 397 1.58 -3.82 -6.00
C ASN A 397 2.77 -4.38 -6.78
N GLU A 398 3.00 -3.94 -8.02
CA GLU A 398 4.20 -4.33 -8.77
C GLU A 398 5.48 -3.77 -8.11
N ARG A 399 5.46 -2.54 -7.58
CA ARG A 399 6.60 -2.01 -6.79
C ARG A 399 6.83 -2.79 -5.50
N ILE A 400 5.76 -3.23 -4.82
CA ILE A 400 5.86 -4.09 -3.64
C ILE A 400 6.52 -5.43 -4.01
N LYS A 401 6.09 -6.04 -5.13
CA LYS A 401 6.66 -7.29 -5.63
C LYS A 401 8.13 -7.17 -5.99
N GLU A 402 8.52 -6.08 -6.66
CA GLU A 402 9.92 -5.80 -6.98
C GLU A 402 10.78 -5.70 -5.71
N GLY A 403 10.32 -4.97 -4.69
CA GLY A 403 11.03 -4.86 -3.41
C GLY A 403 11.15 -6.20 -2.67
N ASN A 404 10.08 -7.00 -2.65
CA ASN A 404 10.11 -8.32 -2.01
C ASN A 404 10.96 -9.33 -2.81
N LEU A 405 10.96 -9.27 -4.15
CA LEU A 405 11.85 -10.06 -5.01
C LEU A 405 13.31 -9.75 -4.67
N ARG A 406 13.68 -8.46 -4.56
CA ARG A 406 15.03 -8.05 -4.16
C ARG A 406 15.42 -8.63 -2.80
N ARG A 407 14.52 -8.64 -1.80
CA ARG A 407 14.78 -9.29 -0.50
C ARG A 407 15.15 -10.76 -0.66
N VAL A 408 14.38 -11.52 -1.46
CA VAL A 408 14.67 -12.95 -1.73
C VAL A 408 16.01 -13.12 -2.43
N LEU A 409 16.25 -12.34 -3.49
CA LEU A 409 17.48 -12.41 -4.27
C LEU A 409 18.73 -12.09 -3.44
N TYR A 410 18.68 -11.02 -2.65
CA TYR A 410 19.79 -10.61 -1.80
C TYR A 410 20.01 -11.58 -0.64
N ALA A 411 18.95 -12.14 -0.04
CA ALA A 411 19.08 -13.20 0.94
C ALA A 411 19.77 -14.45 0.36
N GLN A 412 19.42 -14.83 -0.88
CA GLN A 412 20.11 -15.92 -1.59
C GLN A 412 21.58 -15.57 -1.88
N ALA A 413 21.87 -14.34 -2.30
CA ALA A 413 23.22 -13.90 -2.62
C ALA A 413 24.13 -13.89 -1.38
N VAL A 414 23.63 -13.43 -0.23
CA VAL A 414 24.36 -13.45 1.04
C VAL A 414 24.57 -14.88 1.55
N ALA A 415 23.61 -15.78 1.34
CA ALA A 415 23.72 -17.17 1.76
C ALA A 415 24.70 -17.99 0.91
N SER A 416 24.71 -17.75 -0.41
CA SER A 416 25.49 -18.51 -1.39
C SER A 416 26.14 -17.61 -2.45
N PRO A 417 27.12 -16.77 -2.10
CA PRO A 417 27.72 -15.79 -3.01
C PRO A 417 28.51 -16.41 -4.17
N ALA A 418 29.00 -17.64 -4.00
CA ALA A 418 29.77 -18.34 -5.04
C ALA A 418 28.94 -18.69 -6.29
N MET A 419 27.61 -18.80 -6.16
CA MET A 419 26.73 -19.16 -7.27
C MET A 419 25.31 -18.61 -7.05
N VAL A 420 25.13 -17.34 -7.45
CA VAL A 420 23.83 -16.67 -7.37
C VAL A 420 23.10 -16.84 -8.69
N ARG A 421 21.90 -17.40 -8.64
CA ARG A 421 21.04 -17.64 -9.81
C ARG A 421 19.80 -16.79 -9.73
N VAL A 422 19.24 -16.47 -10.90
CA VAL A 422 17.94 -15.80 -10.99
C VAL A 422 16.87 -16.69 -10.34
N PRO A 423 16.11 -16.18 -9.35
CA PRO A 423 15.03 -16.95 -8.74
C PRO A 423 13.94 -17.28 -9.76
N GLU A 424 13.50 -18.53 -9.80
CA GLU A 424 12.38 -18.92 -10.65
C GLU A 424 11.08 -18.26 -10.19
N LEU A 425 10.37 -17.59 -11.09
CA LEU A 425 9.13 -16.89 -10.75
C LEU A 425 8.06 -17.82 -10.15
N SER A 426 8.02 -19.09 -10.55
CA SER A 426 7.11 -20.12 -10.05
C SER A 426 7.37 -20.49 -8.58
N SER A 427 8.63 -20.45 -8.13
CA SER A 427 9.00 -20.79 -6.76
C SER A 427 8.83 -19.60 -5.80
N LEU A 428 8.81 -18.37 -6.32
CA LEU A 428 8.59 -17.18 -5.52
C LEU A 428 7.17 -17.10 -4.94
N PRO A 429 7.01 -16.64 -3.70
CA PRO A 429 5.69 -16.38 -3.13
C PRO A 429 4.98 -15.25 -3.90
N GLU A 430 3.65 -15.27 -3.93
CA GLU A 430 2.82 -14.25 -4.63
C GLU A 430 3.26 -12.78 -4.36
N PRO A 431 3.52 -12.34 -3.12
CA PRO A 431 3.97 -10.98 -2.85
C PRO A 431 5.37 -10.64 -3.37
N ALA A 432 6.16 -11.61 -3.82
CA ALA A 432 7.49 -11.42 -4.41
C ALA A 432 7.54 -11.80 -5.90
N ARG A 433 6.40 -12.08 -6.53
CA ARG A 433 6.31 -12.51 -7.94
C ARG A 433 5.88 -11.35 -8.84
N PRO A 434 6.82 -10.59 -9.43
CA PRO A 434 6.49 -9.52 -10.37
C PRO A 434 5.87 -10.05 -11.66
N ALA A 435 5.15 -9.19 -12.37
CA ALA A 435 4.58 -9.51 -13.67
C ALA A 435 5.65 -9.55 -14.79
N SER A 436 6.70 -8.74 -14.68
CA SER A 436 7.79 -8.69 -15.67
C SER A 436 8.81 -9.81 -15.43
N ARG A 437 9.08 -10.59 -16.48
CA ARG A 437 10.07 -11.67 -16.46
C ARG A 437 11.52 -11.19 -16.44
N ALA A 438 11.78 -9.96 -16.90
CA ALA A 438 13.12 -9.37 -16.93
C ALA A 438 13.55 -8.74 -15.61
N LEU A 439 12.64 -8.54 -14.64
CA LEU A 439 12.98 -7.89 -13.37
C LEU A 439 13.94 -8.70 -12.49
N PRO A 440 13.77 -10.03 -12.32
CA PRO A 440 14.74 -10.86 -11.60
C PRO A 440 16.16 -10.81 -12.18
N GLU A 441 16.28 -10.89 -13.51
CA GLU A 441 17.56 -10.80 -14.23
C GLU A 441 18.22 -9.44 -13.98
N ARG A 442 17.49 -8.34 -14.22
CA ARG A 442 18.01 -6.97 -13.99
C ARG A 442 18.42 -6.72 -12.55
N ALA A 443 17.67 -7.24 -11.58
CA ALA A 443 18.00 -7.07 -10.16
C ALA A 443 19.29 -7.84 -9.79
N LEU A 444 19.52 -9.00 -10.41
CA LEU A 444 20.76 -9.76 -10.25
C LEU A 444 21.93 -9.10 -10.97
N GLU A 445 21.74 -8.59 -12.18
CA GLU A 445 22.75 -7.83 -12.91
C GLU A 445 23.14 -6.54 -12.16
N GLU A 446 22.18 -5.82 -11.57
CA GLU A 446 22.45 -4.64 -10.74
C GLU A 446 23.31 -5.00 -9.51
N LEU A 447 23.00 -6.13 -8.85
CA LEU A 447 23.80 -6.63 -7.73
C LEU A 447 25.20 -7.08 -8.17
N ALA A 448 25.28 -7.84 -9.26
CA ALA A 448 26.55 -8.31 -9.80
C ALA A 448 27.43 -7.14 -10.23
N ALA A 449 26.87 -6.12 -10.88
CA ALA A 449 27.61 -4.90 -11.23
C ALA A 449 28.12 -4.16 -9.99
N TYR A 450 27.35 -4.14 -8.90
CA TYR A 450 27.76 -3.51 -7.64
C TYR A 450 28.87 -4.29 -6.93
N GLU A 451 28.78 -5.62 -6.90
CA GLU A 451 29.76 -6.51 -6.24
C GLU A 451 30.94 -6.91 -7.14
N GLY A 452 31.04 -6.40 -8.37
CA GLY A 452 32.06 -6.84 -9.32
C GLY A 452 31.95 -8.33 -9.67
N GLY A 453 30.73 -8.85 -9.77
CA GLY A 453 30.44 -10.25 -10.03
C GLY A 453 30.91 -10.72 -11.40
N GLU A 454 31.33 -11.97 -11.46
CA GLU A 454 31.76 -12.65 -12.69
C GLU A 454 30.67 -13.63 -13.15
N PRO A 455 30.31 -13.66 -14.45
CA PRO A 455 29.36 -14.63 -14.95
C PRO A 455 29.98 -16.03 -14.87
N ALA A 456 29.20 -17.00 -14.40
CA ALA A 456 29.60 -18.40 -14.42
C ALA A 456 29.65 -18.93 -15.86
N ALA A 457 30.36 -20.05 -16.06
CA ALA A 457 30.52 -20.66 -17.38
C ALA A 457 29.19 -21.02 -18.08
N ASP A 458 28.11 -21.23 -17.31
CA ASP A 458 26.78 -21.51 -17.83
C ASP A 458 26.00 -20.25 -18.31
N GLY A 459 26.54 -19.05 -18.05
CA GLY A 459 25.91 -17.75 -18.36
C GLY A 459 24.61 -17.48 -17.58
N LYS A 460 24.26 -18.32 -16.61
CA LYS A 460 22.98 -18.29 -15.87
C LYS A 460 23.15 -18.07 -14.37
N ALA A 461 24.38 -18.15 -13.88
CA ALA A 461 24.75 -17.81 -12.52
C ALA A 461 25.81 -16.70 -12.51
N TRP A 462 25.89 -15.99 -11.39
CA TRP A 462 26.94 -15.03 -11.10
C TRP A 462 27.73 -15.50 -9.88
N ARG A 463 29.05 -15.40 -9.95
CA ARG A 463 29.94 -15.52 -8.80
C ARG A 463 30.22 -14.13 -8.25
N LEU A 464 29.84 -13.88 -7.01
CA LEU A 464 30.08 -12.60 -6.32
C LEU A 464 31.32 -12.76 -5.44
N ALA A 465 32.51 -12.71 -6.06
CA ALA A 465 33.78 -12.97 -5.37
C ALA A 465 34.05 -11.96 -4.24
N GLU A 466 33.71 -10.69 -4.45
CA GLU A 466 33.86 -9.65 -3.43
C GLU A 466 32.90 -9.87 -2.26
N LEU A 467 31.63 -10.24 -2.51
CA LEU A 467 30.70 -10.60 -1.44
C LEU A 467 31.15 -11.84 -0.67
N GLU A 468 31.73 -12.84 -1.34
CA GLU A 468 32.33 -14.02 -0.71
C GLU A 468 33.52 -13.65 0.20
N ARG A 469 34.33 -12.67 -0.20
CA ARG A 469 35.42 -12.11 0.60
C ARG A 469 34.88 -11.34 1.82
N LYS A 470 33.97 -10.39 1.62
CA LYS A 470 33.29 -9.62 2.69
C LYS A 470 32.62 -10.53 3.71
N ALA A 471 31.94 -11.60 3.25
CA ALA A 471 31.27 -12.56 4.12
C ALA A 471 32.26 -13.34 5.01
N ARG A 472 33.42 -13.73 4.47
CA ARG A 472 34.50 -14.38 5.24
C ARG A 472 35.13 -13.45 6.27
N ASP A 473 35.37 -12.20 5.91
CA ASP A 473 35.87 -11.17 6.85
C ASP A 473 34.88 -10.96 7.99
N ALA A 474 33.59 -10.77 7.66
CA ALA A 474 32.53 -10.59 8.63
C ALA A 474 32.39 -11.80 9.57
N GLU A 475 32.51 -13.03 9.05
CA GLU A 475 32.41 -14.22 9.88
C GLU A 475 33.59 -14.37 10.84
N SER A 476 34.80 -14.00 10.39
CA SER A 476 36.00 -13.95 11.24
C SER A 476 35.82 -12.95 12.39
N LEU A 477 35.27 -11.75 12.09
CA LEU A 477 34.95 -10.75 13.11
C LEU A 477 33.86 -11.24 14.08
N ARG A 478 32.82 -11.91 13.57
CA ARG A 478 31.74 -12.49 14.38
C ARG A 478 32.24 -13.61 15.30
N ALA A 479 33.23 -14.38 14.87
CA ALA A 479 33.86 -15.42 15.69
C ALA A 479 34.59 -14.81 16.90
N ALA A 480 35.18 -13.62 16.74
CA ALA A 480 35.85 -12.91 17.82
C ALA A 480 34.91 -12.28 18.86
N VAL A 481 33.63 -12.07 18.52
CA VAL A 481 32.63 -11.50 19.45
C VAL A 481 32.26 -12.52 20.53
N ARG A 482 32.55 -12.18 21.79
CA ARG A 482 32.16 -12.97 22.97
C ARG A 482 30.76 -12.55 23.44
N PRO A 483 29.76 -13.46 23.45
CA PRO A 483 28.40 -13.11 23.91
C PRO A 483 28.33 -12.70 25.38
N GLU A 484 29.29 -13.16 26.18
CA GLU A 484 29.45 -12.87 27.61
C GLU A 484 29.56 -11.37 27.90
N ASP A 485 30.25 -10.63 27.03
CA ASP A 485 30.51 -9.19 27.17
C ASP A 485 29.23 -8.33 27.11
N TYR A 486 28.11 -8.92 26.68
CA TYR A 486 26.83 -8.25 26.51
C TYR A 486 25.76 -8.71 27.50
N ARG A 487 26.12 -9.53 28.49
CA ARG A 487 25.21 -9.90 29.59
C ARG A 487 24.96 -8.67 30.47
N LEU A 488 23.70 -8.42 30.83
CA LEU A 488 23.32 -7.29 31.69
C LEU A 488 23.61 -7.52 33.18
N GLY A 489 23.97 -8.74 33.59
CA GLY A 489 24.17 -9.09 35.00
C GLY A 489 22.85 -9.15 35.78
N GLY A 490 22.95 -9.22 37.11
CA GLY A 490 21.80 -9.16 38.00
C GLY A 490 21.22 -7.74 38.09
N VAL A 491 19.95 -7.64 38.51
CA VAL A 491 19.30 -6.35 38.76
C VAL A 491 19.95 -5.72 40.00
N ALA A 492 20.64 -4.60 39.82
CA ALA A 492 21.32 -3.90 40.91
C ALA A 492 20.39 -3.00 41.75
N PHE A 493 19.24 -2.62 41.19
CA PHE A 493 18.24 -1.77 41.83
C PHE A 493 16.86 -2.04 41.22
N ASP A 494 15.87 -2.28 42.06
CA ASP A 494 14.46 -2.45 41.69
C ASP A 494 13.64 -1.45 42.50
N SER A 495 12.91 -0.56 41.80
CA SER A 495 12.12 0.50 42.44
C SER A 495 10.92 -0.02 43.22
N ASP A 496 10.48 -1.25 42.93
CA ASP A 496 9.34 -1.89 43.60
C ASP A 496 9.80 -2.92 44.65
N ALA A 497 11.12 -3.11 44.85
CA ALA A 497 11.61 -3.94 45.93
C ALA A 497 11.23 -3.31 47.28
N PRO A 498 10.58 -4.04 48.20
CA PRO A 498 10.34 -3.55 49.54
C PRO A 498 11.71 -3.23 50.13
N GLY A 499 11.95 -1.95 50.44
CA GLY A 499 13.21 -1.54 51.05
C GLY A 499 13.43 -2.35 52.31
N ASP A 500 14.59 -3.00 52.41
CA ASP A 500 15.03 -3.62 53.66
C ASP A 500 15.01 -2.54 54.75
N ALA A 501 14.00 -2.62 55.64
CA ALA A 501 13.80 -1.74 56.78
C ALA A 501 14.55 -2.27 58.00
#